data_AF-A0A8J7X7K2-F1
#
_entry.id   AF-A0A8J7X7K2-F1
#
_cell.length_a   1.000
_cell.length_b   1.000
_cell.length_c   1.000
_cell.angle_alpha   90.00
_cell.angle_beta   90.00
_cell.angle_gamma   90.00
#
_symmetry.space_group_name_H-M   'P 1'
#
loop_
_entity.id
_entity.type
_entity.pdbx_description
1 polymer ?
#
loop_
_entity_poly.entity_id
_entity_poly.type
_entity_poly.pdbx_seq_one_letter_code
_entity_poly.pdbx_strand_id
1 'polypeptide(L)'
;MIIVLETAVVVVLIAINAYLRIMYLSVFMILLGLLYWAGVFYTVMLADKYYQVGEKLFTQRFGVKPDKTEMTSRRLSRYDQLEEGTSGKAVWMKFWLKGEFYKGIVDIQNEALYMKTPTALPAYPGVLIPVWKETVETYRSRTPKRVEYRDRKDLPHRVDYLDRKGNLTGDSWRRREGAEEYWNPKKRIYERLTL
;
A
#
# COMPACT_ATOMS: atom_id res chain seq x y z
N MET A 1 -17.83 -23.97 66.38
CA MET A 1 -18.96 -23.59 65.50
C MET A 1 -18.73 -22.24 64.82
N ILE A 2 -18.36 -21.18 65.56
CA ILE A 2 -18.09 -19.84 65.00
C ILE A 2 -16.96 -19.84 63.93
N ILE A 3 -15.82 -20.48 64.22
CA ILE A 3 -14.67 -20.54 63.29
C ILE A 3 -15.03 -21.24 61.95
N VAL A 4 -15.90 -22.26 62.00
CA VAL A 4 -16.37 -22.98 60.81
C VAL A 4 -17.32 -22.11 59.97
N LEU A 5 -18.11 -21.27 60.63
CA LEU A 5 -18.99 -20.31 59.96
C LEU A 5 -18.20 -19.20 59.28
N GLU A 6 -17.21 -18.62 59.97
CA GLU A 6 -16.33 -17.58 59.43
C GLU A 6 -15.52 -18.07 58.22
N THR A 7 -14.95 -19.27 58.30
CA THR A 7 -14.23 -19.88 57.17
C THR A 7 -15.15 -20.15 55.97
N ALA A 8 -16.39 -20.61 56.19
CA ALA A 8 -17.37 -20.80 55.12
C ALA A 8 -17.73 -19.48 54.42
N VAL A 9 -17.92 -18.39 55.16
CA VAL A 9 -18.21 -17.06 54.60
C VAL A 9 -17.05 -16.56 53.74
N VAL A 10 -15.80 -16.71 54.21
CA VAL A 10 -14.61 -16.29 53.45
C VAL A 10 -14.49 -17.06 52.12
N VAL A 11 -14.72 -18.38 52.13
CA VAL A 11 -14.67 -19.21 50.91
C VAL A 11 -15.75 -18.78 49.90
N VAL A 12 -16.96 -18.49 50.35
CA VAL A 12 -18.06 -17.99 49.49
C VAL A 12 -17.70 -16.65 48.87
N LEU A 13 -17.13 -15.72 49.64
CA LEU A 13 -16.69 -14.40 49.13
C LEU A 13 -15.58 -14.54 48.08
N ILE A 14 -14.62 -15.45 48.27
CA ILE A 14 -13.56 -15.75 47.29
C ILE A 14 -14.18 -16.31 46.00
N ALA A 15 -15.11 -17.26 46.11
CA ALA A 15 -15.79 -17.85 44.96
C ALA A 15 -16.60 -16.82 44.17
N ILE A 16 -17.32 -15.91 44.85
CA ILE A 16 -18.06 -14.81 44.22
C ILE A 16 -17.10 -13.87 43.47
N ASN A 17 -15.97 -13.49 44.09
CA ASN A 17 -14.98 -12.62 43.46
C ASN A 17 -14.34 -13.29 42.22
N ALA A 18 -14.01 -14.58 42.31
CA ALA A 18 -13.50 -15.35 41.18
C ALA A 18 -14.52 -15.42 40.04
N TYR A 19 -15.79 -15.69 40.34
CA TYR A 19 -16.87 -15.70 39.36
C TYR A 19 -17.07 -14.34 38.69
N LEU A 20 -17.10 -13.25 39.47
CA LEU A 20 -17.19 -11.89 38.94
C LEU A 20 -16.00 -11.58 38.01
N ARG A 21 -14.76 -11.94 38.39
CA ARG A 21 -13.57 -11.76 37.54
C ARG A 21 -13.68 -12.50 36.20
N ILE A 22 -14.15 -13.75 36.22
CA ILE A 22 -14.36 -14.54 34.99
C ILE A 22 -15.44 -13.90 34.11
N MET A 23 -16.53 -13.42 34.72
CA MET A 23 -17.59 -12.72 34.01
C MET A 23 -17.07 -11.43 33.36
N TYR A 24 -16.34 -10.60 34.10
CA TYR A 24 -15.73 -9.37 33.57
C TYR A 24 -14.74 -9.67 32.43
N LEU A 25 -13.91 -10.71 32.59
CA LEU A 25 -12.99 -11.14 31.53
C LEU A 25 -13.75 -11.59 30.27
N SER A 26 -14.84 -12.35 30.44
CA SER A 26 -15.65 -12.84 29.32
C SER A 26 -16.32 -11.67 28.58
N VAL A 27 -16.90 -10.72 29.30
CA VAL A 27 -17.49 -9.50 28.72
C VAL A 27 -16.42 -8.67 28.01
N PHE A 28 -15.25 -8.50 28.62
CA PHE A 28 -14.13 -7.79 28.00
C PHE A 28 -13.67 -8.45 26.69
N MET A 29 -13.56 -9.78 26.66
CA MET A 29 -13.20 -10.53 25.45
C MET A 29 -14.26 -10.42 24.36
N ILE A 30 -15.55 -10.43 24.72
CA ILE A 30 -16.66 -10.19 23.78
C ILE A 30 -16.55 -8.78 23.18
N LEU A 31 -16.31 -7.76 24.01
CA LEU A 31 -16.14 -6.38 23.56
C LEU A 31 -14.94 -6.22 22.61
N LEU A 32 -13.80 -6.84 22.93
CA LEU A 32 -12.64 -6.88 22.04
C LEU A 32 -12.97 -7.55 20.70
N GLY A 33 -13.70 -8.68 20.73
CA GLY A 33 -14.16 -9.37 19.53
C GLY A 33 -15.04 -8.49 18.66
N LEU A 34 -16.03 -7.80 19.25
CA LEU A 34 -16.91 -6.87 18.55
C LEU A 34 -16.15 -5.69 17.94
N LEU A 35 -15.19 -5.10 18.67
CA LEU A 35 -14.34 -4.03 18.16
C LEU A 35 -13.48 -4.49 16.97
N TYR A 36 -12.92 -5.70 17.06
CA TYR A 36 -12.17 -6.29 15.96
C TYR A 36 -13.05 -6.48 14.71
N TRP A 37 -14.23 -7.07 14.87
CA TRP A 37 -15.18 -7.27 13.78
C TRP A 37 -15.66 -5.95 13.16
N ALA A 38 -15.95 -4.93 13.98
CA ALA A 38 -16.30 -3.61 13.50
C ALA A 38 -15.15 -2.98 12.68
N GLY A 39 -13.90 -3.17 13.11
CA GLY A 39 -12.72 -2.74 12.37
C GLY A 39 -12.58 -3.43 11.01
N VAL A 40 -12.74 -4.76 10.97
CA VAL A 40 -12.72 -5.55 9.71
C VAL A 40 -13.86 -5.13 8.77
N PHE A 41 -15.08 -4.96 9.31
CA PHE A 41 -16.21 -4.52 8.51
C PHE A 41 -15.98 -3.14 7.91
N TYR A 42 -15.42 -2.20 8.68
CA TYR A 42 -15.08 -0.86 8.21
C TYR A 42 -14.05 -0.88 7.07
N THR A 43 -13.02 -1.72 7.15
CA THR A 43 -12.00 -1.80 6.09
C THR A 43 -12.55 -2.40 4.80
N VAL A 44 -13.43 -3.41 4.89
CA VAL A 44 -14.13 -4.00 3.74
C VAL A 44 -15.02 -2.97 3.06
N MET A 45 -15.85 -2.25 3.83
CA MET A 45 -16.72 -1.18 3.30
C MET A 45 -15.91 -0.06 2.61
N LEU A 46 -14.76 0.30 3.20
CA LEU A 46 -13.90 1.33 2.62
C LEU A 46 -13.27 0.85 1.30
N ALA A 47 -12.81 -0.40 1.23
CA ALA A 47 -12.27 -0.99 0.02
C ALA A 47 -13.31 -1.06 -1.10
N ASP A 48 -14.53 -1.48 -0.78
CA ASP A 48 -15.66 -1.50 -1.73
C ASP A 48 -15.94 -0.10 -2.31
N LYS A 49 -15.91 0.93 -1.46
CA LYS A 49 -16.04 2.32 -1.91
C LYS A 49 -14.93 2.73 -2.89
N TYR A 50 -13.67 2.34 -2.64
CA TYR A 50 -12.58 2.60 -3.60
C TYR A 50 -12.84 1.93 -4.95
N TYR A 51 -13.30 0.68 -4.95
CA TYR A 51 -13.62 -0.04 -6.18
C TYR A 51 -14.76 0.60 -6.96
N GLN A 52 -15.87 0.92 -6.30
CA GLN A 52 -17.02 1.55 -6.95
C GLN A 52 -16.67 2.91 -7.57
N VAL A 53 -15.96 3.77 -6.83
CA VAL A 53 -15.53 5.08 -7.34
C VAL A 53 -14.52 4.91 -8.47
N GLY A 54 -13.55 4.02 -8.33
CA GLY A 54 -12.56 3.72 -9.37
C GLY A 54 -13.20 3.22 -10.67
N GLU A 55 -14.10 2.23 -10.60
CA GLU A 55 -14.83 1.71 -11.76
C GLU A 55 -15.70 2.79 -12.42
N LYS A 56 -16.43 3.57 -11.62
CA LYS A 56 -17.26 4.68 -12.11
C LYS A 56 -16.41 5.67 -12.90
N LEU A 57 -15.32 6.17 -12.30
CA LEU A 57 -14.46 7.18 -12.92
C LEU A 57 -13.73 6.63 -14.16
N PHE A 58 -13.30 5.37 -14.12
CA PHE A 58 -12.71 4.72 -15.29
C PHE A 58 -13.73 4.63 -16.43
N THR A 59 -14.96 4.19 -16.12
CA THR A 59 -16.05 4.10 -17.11
C THR A 59 -16.40 5.46 -17.68
N GLN A 60 -16.44 6.51 -16.86
CA GLN A 60 -16.67 7.88 -17.33
C GLN A 60 -15.57 8.36 -18.28
N ARG A 61 -14.31 7.97 -18.05
CA ARG A 61 -13.17 8.39 -18.87
C ARG A 61 -13.03 7.61 -20.17
N PHE A 62 -13.29 6.31 -20.16
CA PHE A 62 -13.07 5.41 -21.29
C PHE A 62 -14.37 4.96 -21.99
N GLY A 63 -15.53 5.28 -21.45
CA GLY A 63 -16.85 4.88 -21.97
C GLY A 63 -17.18 3.40 -21.75
N VAL A 64 -16.31 2.63 -21.10
CA VAL A 64 -16.45 1.18 -20.91
C VAL A 64 -16.01 0.78 -19.50
N LYS A 65 -16.75 -0.15 -18.90
CA LYS A 65 -16.41 -0.71 -17.59
C LYS A 65 -15.13 -1.56 -17.69
N PRO A 66 -14.19 -1.46 -16.73
CA PRO A 66 -13.06 -2.38 -16.67
C PRO A 66 -13.51 -3.82 -16.38
N ASP A 67 -12.80 -4.81 -16.92
CA ASP A 67 -13.05 -6.24 -16.67
C ASP A 67 -12.66 -6.63 -15.25
N LYS A 68 -11.61 -5.99 -14.73
CA LYS A 68 -11.09 -6.18 -13.38
C LYS A 68 -10.54 -4.86 -12.86
N THR A 69 -10.68 -4.65 -11.56
CA THR A 69 -10.01 -3.57 -10.82
C THR A 69 -9.29 -4.13 -9.60
N GLU A 70 -8.14 -3.57 -9.27
CA GLU A 70 -7.35 -3.98 -8.10
C GLU A 70 -6.73 -2.75 -7.44
N MET A 71 -7.00 -2.58 -6.15
CA MET A 71 -6.31 -1.57 -5.35
C MET A 71 -4.91 -2.08 -5.02
N THR A 72 -3.90 -1.26 -5.30
CA THR A 72 -2.53 -1.61 -4.91
C THR A 72 -2.42 -1.49 -3.39
N SER A 73 -1.79 -2.47 -2.73
CA SER A 73 -1.59 -2.47 -1.27
C SER A 73 -0.70 -1.34 -0.75
N ARG A 74 -0.10 -0.57 -1.65
CA ARG A 74 0.82 0.52 -1.34
C ARG A 74 0.05 1.81 -1.12
N ARG A 75 0.26 2.39 0.07
CA ARG A 75 -0.19 3.74 0.36
C ARG A 75 0.48 4.71 -0.62
N LEU A 76 -0.32 5.64 -1.16
CA LEU A 76 0.19 6.72 -2.00
C LEU A 76 1.21 7.55 -1.21
N SER A 77 2.37 7.83 -1.81
CA SER A 77 3.38 8.65 -1.15
C SER A 77 2.92 10.10 -1.04
N ARG A 78 3.46 10.82 -0.05
CA ARG A 78 3.19 12.26 0.07
C ARG A 78 3.68 13.06 -1.14
N TYR A 79 4.71 12.55 -1.83
CA TYR A 79 5.22 13.19 -3.04
C TYR A 79 4.20 13.05 -4.17
N ASP A 80 3.75 11.82 -4.47
CA ASP A 80 2.76 11.59 -5.52
C ASP A 80 1.45 12.34 -5.23
N GLN A 81 1.07 12.46 -3.95
CA GLN A 81 -0.08 13.26 -3.53
C GLN A 81 0.04 14.72 -3.94
N LEU A 82 1.21 15.32 -3.76
CA LEU A 82 1.46 16.72 -4.08
C LEU A 82 1.66 16.94 -5.57
N GLU A 83 2.35 16.01 -6.25
CA GLU A 83 2.58 16.05 -7.69
C GLU A 83 1.24 16.07 -8.46
N GLU A 84 0.28 15.24 -8.03
CA GLU A 84 -1.04 15.13 -8.67
C GLU A 84 -2.12 16.02 -8.04
N GLY A 85 -1.82 16.71 -6.93
CA GLY A 85 -2.80 17.52 -6.21
C GLY A 85 -3.94 16.71 -5.57
N THR A 86 -3.69 15.44 -5.23
CA THR A 86 -4.71 14.53 -4.67
C THR A 86 -4.87 14.69 -3.15
N SER A 87 -6.03 14.31 -2.65
CA SER A 87 -6.34 14.29 -1.21
C SER A 87 -5.58 13.19 -0.46
N GLY A 88 -5.65 13.24 0.88
CA GLY A 88 -5.16 12.17 1.74
C GLY A 88 -5.90 10.83 1.60
N LYS A 89 -7.03 10.80 0.87
CA LYS A 89 -7.87 9.63 0.59
C LYS A 89 -7.75 9.15 -0.86
N ALA A 90 -6.53 9.21 -1.38
CA ALA A 90 -6.19 8.72 -2.71
C ALA A 90 -5.38 7.42 -2.66
N VAL A 91 -5.64 6.53 -3.62
CA VAL A 91 -4.99 5.21 -3.71
C VAL A 91 -4.57 4.89 -5.14
N TRP A 92 -3.54 4.07 -5.27
CA TRP A 92 -3.17 3.47 -6.55
C TRP A 92 -4.15 2.36 -6.91
N MET A 93 -4.69 2.42 -8.13
CA MET A 93 -5.54 1.38 -8.68
C MET A 93 -5.02 0.90 -10.04
N LYS A 94 -5.25 -0.38 -10.27
CA LYS A 94 -5.01 -1.07 -11.53
C LYS A 94 -6.35 -1.40 -12.17
N PHE A 95 -6.43 -1.25 -13.48
CA PHE A 95 -7.60 -1.51 -14.29
C PHE A 95 -7.20 -2.41 -15.45
N TRP A 96 -8.02 -3.41 -15.74
CA TRP A 96 -7.86 -4.27 -16.90
C TRP A 96 -9.03 -4.06 -17.84
N LEU A 97 -8.75 -3.91 -19.13
CA LEU A 97 -9.77 -3.79 -20.16
C LEU A 97 -9.30 -4.53 -21.42
N LYS A 98 -10.01 -5.59 -21.82
CA LYS A 98 -9.73 -6.40 -23.01
C LYS A 98 -8.28 -6.90 -23.09
N GLY A 99 -7.71 -7.27 -21.94
CA GLY A 99 -6.32 -7.72 -21.82
C GLY A 99 -5.28 -6.59 -21.70
N GLU A 100 -5.67 -5.34 -21.92
CA GLU A 100 -4.83 -4.17 -21.68
C GLU A 100 -4.81 -3.81 -20.19
N PHE A 101 -3.67 -3.28 -19.76
CA PHE A 101 -3.41 -2.93 -18.36
C PHE A 101 -3.21 -1.43 -18.22
N TYR A 102 -3.96 -0.84 -17.30
CA TYR A 102 -3.86 0.56 -16.95
C TYR A 102 -3.61 0.73 -15.45
N LYS A 103 -2.89 1.79 -15.10
CA LYS A 103 -2.63 2.16 -13.72
C LYS A 103 -2.93 3.63 -13.51
N GLY A 104 -3.47 3.98 -12.36
CA GLY A 104 -3.80 5.36 -12.03
C GLY A 104 -4.02 5.57 -10.55
N ILE A 105 -4.20 6.82 -10.17
CA ILE A 105 -4.54 7.23 -8.81
C ILE A 105 -6.02 7.60 -8.78
N VAL A 106 -6.76 6.99 -7.85
CA VAL A 106 -8.15 7.31 -7.57
C VAL A 106 -8.21 8.10 -6.28
N ASP A 107 -8.66 9.34 -6.38
CA ASP A 107 -8.94 10.22 -5.25
C ASP A 107 -10.43 10.14 -4.90
N ILE A 108 -10.77 9.45 -3.82
CA ILE A 108 -12.17 9.31 -3.39
C ILE A 108 -12.77 10.65 -3.00
N GLN A 109 -12.00 11.50 -2.33
CA GLN A 109 -12.56 12.71 -1.74
C GLN A 109 -12.99 13.70 -2.81
N ASN A 110 -12.17 13.81 -3.87
CA ASN A 110 -12.43 14.71 -4.99
C ASN A 110 -13.11 14.01 -6.18
N GLU A 111 -13.41 12.71 -6.05
CA GLU A 111 -13.90 11.84 -7.14
C GLU A 111 -13.12 12.05 -8.45
N ALA A 112 -11.79 11.94 -8.37
CA ALA A 112 -10.90 12.19 -9.51
C ALA A 112 -10.04 10.96 -9.84
N LEU A 113 -9.82 10.73 -11.15
CA LEU A 113 -8.99 9.64 -11.68
C LEU A 113 -7.82 10.20 -12.49
N TYR A 114 -6.61 9.98 -11.98
CA TYR A 114 -5.36 10.38 -12.61
C TYR A 114 -4.68 9.16 -13.24
N MET A 115 -4.88 8.98 -14.54
CA MET A 115 -4.25 7.88 -15.29
C MET A 115 -2.76 8.13 -15.47
N LYS A 116 -1.95 7.09 -15.27
CA LYS A 116 -0.50 7.19 -15.32
C LYS A 116 0.02 6.44 -16.53
N THR A 117 0.67 7.19 -17.41
CA THR A 117 1.30 6.67 -18.62
C THR A 117 2.54 5.84 -18.23
N PRO A 118 2.68 4.62 -18.76
CA PRO A 118 3.90 3.85 -18.53
C PRO A 118 5.09 4.46 -19.26
N THR A 119 6.27 4.31 -18.68
CA THR A 119 7.55 4.55 -19.32
C THR A 119 8.04 3.26 -19.96
N ALA A 120 8.61 3.33 -21.16
CA ALA A 120 9.25 2.17 -21.79
C ALA A 120 10.68 1.99 -21.24
N LEU A 121 11.03 0.79 -20.79
CA LEU A 121 12.41 0.43 -20.41
C LEU A 121 12.95 -0.74 -21.25
N PRO A 122 14.19 -0.67 -21.76
CA PRO A 122 14.87 -1.77 -22.45
C PRO A 122 15.41 -2.79 -21.45
N ALA A 123 14.53 -3.42 -20.69
CA ALA A 123 14.91 -4.33 -19.63
C ALA A 123 15.46 -5.67 -20.16
N TYR A 124 15.09 -6.07 -21.39
CA TYR A 124 15.50 -7.33 -22.01
C TYR A 124 15.99 -7.11 -23.45
N PRO A 125 16.82 -8.02 -24.00
CA PRO A 125 17.36 -7.90 -25.36
C PRO A 125 16.30 -7.63 -26.42
N GLY A 126 16.36 -6.45 -27.04
CA GLY A 126 15.45 -6.06 -28.12
C GLY A 126 13.99 -5.85 -27.70
N VAL A 127 13.69 -5.81 -26.40
CA VAL A 127 12.31 -5.69 -25.87
C VAL A 127 12.19 -4.48 -24.95
N LEU A 128 11.29 -3.57 -25.32
CA LEU A 128 10.83 -2.48 -24.45
C LEU A 128 9.62 -2.94 -23.64
N ILE A 129 9.73 -2.90 -22.31
CA ILE A 129 8.61 -3.21 -21.43
C ILE A 129 7.99 -1.92 -20.87
N PRO A 130 6.66 -1.85 -20.75
CA PRO A 130 6.01 -0.75 -20.05
C PRO A 130 6.17 -0.90 -18.54
N VAL A 131 6.60 0.18 -17.88
CA VAL A 131 6.74 0.24 -16.42
C VAL A 131 6.12 1.52 -15.86
N TRP A 132 5.58 1.45 -14.65
CA TRP A 132 5.01 2.58 -13.93
C TRP A 132 5.97 3.07 -12.87
N LYS A 133 6.25 4.37 -12.90
CA LYS A 133 7.07 5.08 -11.92
C LYS A 133 6.23 5.34 -10.66
N GLU A 134 6.73 4.89 -9.52
CA GLU A 134 6.10 5.09 -8.21
C GLU A 134 7.12 5.60 -7.20
N THR A 135 6.78 6.68 -6.49
CA THR A 135 7.56 7.11 -5.34
C THR A 135 7.14 6.26 -4.14
N VAL A 136 8.04 5.45 -3.61
CA VAL A 136 7.72 4.50 -2.53
C VAL A 136 8.17 5.03 -1.17
N GLU A 137 9.20 5.87 -1.17
CA GLU A 137 9.71 6.50 0.05
C GLU A 137 10.08 7.97 -0.20
N THR A 138 9.82 8.82 0.79
CA THR A 138 10.13 10.26 0.75
C THR A 138 10.87 10.67 2.02
N TYR A 139 11.79 11.63 1.92
CA TYR A 139 12.36 12.29 3.08
C TYR A 139 11.32 13.14 3.83
N ARG A 140 11.66 13.60 5.05
CA ARG A 140 10.84 14.56 5.80
C ARG A 140 10.61 15.87 5.03
N SER A 141 11.57 16.26 4.20
CA SER A 141 11.48 17.39 3.25
C SER A 141 10.53 17.16 2.08
N ARG A 142 9.88 15.99 2.01
CA ARG A 142 8.98 15.55 0.94
C ARG A 142 9.67 15.30 -0.41
N THR A 143 11.00 15.41 -0.47
CA THR A 143 11.75 14.98 -1.65
C THR A 143 11.71 13.45 -1.77
N PRO A 144 11.59 12.89 -2.99
CA PRO A 144 11.67 11.45 -3.21
C PRO A 144 13.00 10.90 -2.67
N LYS A 145 12.91 9.79 -1.94
CA LYS A 145 14.07 9.03 -1.44
C LYS A 145 14.24 7.72 -2.20
N ARG A 146 13.13 7.05 -2.53
CA ARG A 146 13.13 5.83 -3.33
C ARG A 146 12.00 5.85 -4.33
N VAL A 147 12.35 5.70 -5.60
CA VAL A 147 11.41 5.61 -6.72
C VAL A 147 11.61 4.26 -7.40
N GLU A 148 10.52 3.55 -7.63
CA GLU A 148 10.54 2.23 -8.25
C GLU A 148 9.81 2.27 -9.59
N TYR A 149 10.32 1.53 -10.57
CA TYR A 149 9.70 1.37 -11.88
C TYR A 149 9.28 -0.08 -12.01
N ARG A 150 7.97 -0.33 -11.97
CA ARG A 150 7.41 -1.67 -11.91
C ARG A 150 6.60 -2.01 -13.14
N ASP A 151 6.66 -3.25 -13.59
CA ASP A 151 5.83 -3.73 -14.70
C ASP A 151 4.39 -4.07 -14.25
N ARG A 152 3.59 -4.63 -15.17
CA ARG A 152 2.22 -5.08 -14.92
C ARG A 152 2.08 -6.17 -13.84
N LYS A 153 3.16 -6.91 -13.54
CA LYS A 153 3.23 -7.94 -12.50
C LYS A 153 3.77 -7.38 -11.18
N ASP A 154 3.87 -6.06 -11.07
CA ASP A 154 4.56 -5.34 -10.00
C ASP A 154 6.03 -5.78 -9.82
N LEU A 155 6.70 -6.32 -10.83
CA LEU A 155 8.12 -6.62 -10.73
C LEU A 155 8.95 -5.35 -10.95
N PRO A 156 9.88 -5.00 -10.04
CA PRO A 156 10.74 -3.84 -10.22
C PRO A 156 11.78 -4.12 -11.31
N HIS A 157 11.92 -3.18 -12.24
CA HIS A 157 12.94 -3.21 -13.30
C HIS A 157 13.95 -2.07 -13.18
N ARG A 158 13.67 -1.09 -12.32
CA ARG A 158 14.61 -0.03 -11.92
C ARG A 158 14.20 0.48 -10.56
N VAL A 159 15.20 0.81 -9.74
CA VAL A 159 15.02 1.48 -8.45
C VAL A 159 16.01 2.62 -8.38
N ASP A 160 15.49 3.83 -8.26
CA ASP A 160 16.27 5.04 -8.04
C ASP A 160 16.27 5.33 -6.53
N TYR A 161 17.43 5.21 -5.90
CA TYR A 161 17.67 5.71 -4.56
C TYR A 161 18.25 7.11 -4.68
N LEU A 162 17.60 8.07 -4.04
CA LEU A 162 17.89 9.49 -4.21
C LEU A 162 18.37 10.08 -2.90
N ASP A 163 19.38 10.94 -2.97
CA ASP A 163 19.80 11.78 -1.86
C ASP A 163 18.77 12.90 -1.59
N ARG A 164 18.98 13.69 -0.53
CA ARG A 164 18.07 14.80 -0.19
C ARG A 164 17.96 15.89 -1.27
N LYS A 165 18.94 15.97 -2.17
CA LYS A 165 18.99 16.91 -3.31
C LYS A 165 18.36 16.31 -4.58
N GLY A 166 17.94 15.05 -4.54
CA GLY A 166 17.37 14.35 -5.69
C GLY A 166 18.38 13.71 -6.63
N ASN A 167 19.65 13.56 -6.21
CA ASN A 167 20.66 12.86 -7.02
C ASN A 167 20.62 11.36 -6.75
N LEU A 168 20.86 10.56 -7.79
CA LEU A 168 21.02 9.11 -7.67
C LEU A 168 22.20 8.74 -6.77
N THR A 169 21.96 7.82 -5.84
CA THR A 169 22.98 7.21 -4.97
C THR A 169 23.48 5.89 -5.56
N GLY A 170 24.59 5.38 -5.02
CA GLY A 170 25.22 4.13 -5.49
C GLY A 170 24.36 2.87 -5.36
N ASP A 171 23.31 2.92 -4.53
CA ASP A 171 22.34 1.82 -4.36
C ASP A 171 21.32 1.76 -5.52
N SER A 172 21.27 2.79 -6.37
CA SER A 172 20.37 2.84 -7.51
C SER A 172 20.77 1.81 -8.55
N TRP A 173 19.78 1.09 -9.08
CA TRP A 173 20.00 0.06 -10.07
C TRP A 173 18.90 0.05 -11.12
N ARG A 174 19.21 -0.53 -12.28
CA ARG A 174 18.27 -0.77 -13.35
C ARG A 174 18.58 -2.08 -14.06
N ARG A 175 17.55 -2.69 -14.64
CA ARG A 175 17.69 -3.76 -15.61
C ARG A 175 17.85 -3.16 -17.00
N ARG A 176 18.88 -3.58 -17.73
CA ARG A 176 19.13 -3.18 -19.11
C ARG A 176 19.67 -4.35 -19.92
N GLU A 177 19.00 -4.69 -21.02
CA GLU A 177 19.41 -5.78 -21.92
C GLU A 177 19.63 -7.11 -21.16
N GLY A 178 18.76 -7.43 -20.21
CA GLY A 178 18.82 -8.66 -19.40
C GLY A 178 19.78 -8.62 -18.21
N ALA A 179 20.64 -7.60 -18.09
CA ALA A 179 21.59 -7.46 -17.01
C ALA A 179 21.16 -6.38 -16.00
N GLU A 180 21.60 -6.53 -14.74
CA GLU A 180 21.46 -5.48 -13.73
C GLU A 180 22.67 -4.55 -13.79
N GLU A 181 22.40 -3.25 -13.86
CA GLU A 181 23.40 -2.19 -13.85
C GLU A 181 23.17 -1.30 -12.63
N TYR A 182 24.24 -0.90 -11.96
CA TYR A 182 24.22 -0.07 -10.76
C TYR A 182 24.76 1.32 -11.08
N TRP A 183 24.19 2.32 -10.43
CA TRP A 183 24.60 3.71 -10.61
C TRP A 183 25.96 3.96 -9.95
N ASN A 184 26.93 4.45 -10.71
CA ASN A 184 28.18 4.95 -10.18
C ASN A 184 28.09 6.46 -9.98
N PRO A 185 27.97 6.98 -8.73
CA PRO A 185 27.79 8.41 -8.48
C PRO A 185 29.02 9.24 -8.83
N LYS A 186 30.22 8.66 -8.84
CA LYS A 186 31.46 9.36 -9.21
C LYS A 186 31.54 9.59 -10.72
N LYS A 187 31.19 8.57 -11.51
CA LYS A 187 31.25 8.62 -12.99
C LYS A 187 29.94 9.10 -13.64
N ARG A 188 28.85 9.13 -12.87
CA ARG A 188 27.48 9.46 -13.33
C ARG A 188 27.00 8.59 -14.49
N ILE A 189 27.30 7.30 -14.42
CA ILE A 189 26.88 6.29 -15.39
C ILE A 189 26.41 5.03 -14.67
N TYR A 190 25.60 4.22 -15.33
CA TYR A 190 25.26 2.87 -14.87
C TYR A 190 26.32 1.88 -15.36
N GLU A 191 26.81 1.04 -14.47
CA GLU A 191 27.83 0.03 -14.73
C GLU A 191 27.32 -1.36 -14.31
N ARG A 192 27.67 -2.40 -15.06
CA ARG A 192 27.41 -3.78 -14.64
C ARG A 192 28.38 -4.13 -13.52
N LEU A 193 27.90 -4.84 -12.50
CA LEU A 193 28.80 -5.51 -11.56
C LEU A 193 29.48 -6.65 -12.32
N THR A 194 30.74 -6.47 -12.68
CA THR A 194 31.64 -7.58 -12.98
C THR A 194 32.02 -8.22 -11.65
N LEU A 195 31.45 -9.38 -11.36
CA LEU A 195 31.95 -10.28 -10.31
C LEU A 195 33.32 -10.82 -10.70
#